data_AF-A0A543BIS7-F1
#
_entry.id   AF-A0A543BIS7-F1
#
_cell.length_a   1.000
_cell.length_b   1.000
_cell.length_c   1.000
_cell.angle_alpha   90.00
_cell.angle_beta   90.00
_cell.angle_gamma   90.00
#
_symmetry.space_group_name_H-M   'P 1'
#
loop_
_entity.id
_entity.type
_entity.pdbx_description
1 polymer ?
#
loop_
_entity_poly.entity_id
_entity_poly.type
_entity_poly.pdbx_seq_one_letter_code
_entity_poly.pdbx_strand_id
1 'polypeptide(L)'
;MGSLVDPVGPGQSEIAKVYRLLDVLDQQLRYLGERGAKVAVHQRNLSKWGRVPLMLDIGWSAGVGNPEHVVTEATLDQIEGLSSFLDGKVLTFDDTRLPSLRRIVDQADALLTDDPHLDPTLASYLRRLLAAIRSALDDEAAGRLFDYTSAVEQLLVAFQAAAETAGPENKEGWRSMAKQIVVGVAVGLGIEAGKMLGIESAS
;
A
#
# COMPACT_ATOMS: atom_id res chain seq x y z
N MET A 1 1.84 23.99 -34.99
CA MET A 1 2.41 23.43 -33.75
C MET A 1 1.48 23.80 -32.61
N GLY A 2 0.50 22.95 -32.32
CA GLY A 2 -0.41 23.13 -31.19
C GLY A 2 0.18 22.41 -29.99
N SER A 3 0.52 23.17 -28.95
CA SER A 3 0.89 22.63 -27.64
C SER A 3 -0.35 21.92 -27.06
N LEU A 4 -0.24 20.61 -26.85
CA LEU A 4 -1.17 19.82 -26.05
C LEU A 4 -1.03 20.33 -24.62
N VAL A 5 -1.88 21.27 -24.24
CA VAL A 5 -2.13 21.63 -22.85
C VAL A 5 -2.76 20.41 -22.20
N ASP A 6 -2.13 19.87 -21.17
CA ASP A 6 -2.71 18.83 -20.33
C ASP A 6 -4.10 19.29 -19.88
N PRO A 7 -5.18 18.51 -20.12
CA PRO A 7 -6.55 18.93 -19.85
C PRO A 7 -6.90 19.01 -18.35
N VAL A 8 -5.94 18.69 -17.48
CA VAL A 8 -6.11 18.61 -16.02
C VAL A 8 -5.27 19.71 -15.40
N GLY A 9 -5.91 20.78 -14.95
CA GLY A 9 -5.22 21.84 -14.22
C GLY A 9 -4.53 21.30 -12.95
N PRO A 10 -3.45 21.95 -12.46
CA PRO A 10 -2.66 21.45 -11.33
C PRO A 10 -3.46 21.20 -10.05
N GLY A 11 -4.63 21.83 -9.87
CA GLY A 11 -5.53 21.54 -8.74
C GLY A 11 -6.30 20.21 -8.86
N GLN A 12 -6.65 19.79 -10.08
CA GLN A 12 -7.44 18.57 -10.29
C GLN A 12 -6.60 17.31 -10.09
N SER A 13 -5.31 17.33 -10.44
CA SER A 13 -4.38 16.23 -10.16
C SER A 13 -4.17 16.03 -8.66
N GLU A 14 -4.10 17.11 -7.89
CA GLU A 14 -3.95 17.04 -6.44
C GLU A 14 -5.23 16.55 -5.75
N ILE A 15 -6.42 16.98 -6.21
CA ILE A 15 -7.70 16.47 -5.71
C ILE A 15 -7.83 14.96 -5.99
N ALA A 16 -7.50 14.51 -7.20
CA ALA A 16 -7.51 13.09 -7.55
C ALA A 16 -6.52 12.27 -6.68
N LYS A 17 -5.35 12.84 -6.38
CA LYS A 17 -4.36 12.24 -5.49
C LYS A 17 -4.90 12.12 -4.06
N VAL A 18 -5.57 13.13 -3.53
CA VAL A 18 -6.16 13.06 -2.18
C VAL A 18 -7.25 11.99 -2.11
N TYR A 19 -8.15 11.91 -3.09
CA TYR A 19 -9.18 10.85 -3.10
C TYR A 19 -8.58 9.45 -3.19
N ARG A 20 -7.51 9.26 -3.98
CA ARG A 20 -6.77 8.00 -4.01
C ARG A 20 -6.18 7.67 -2.64
N LEU A 21 -5.56 8.63 -1.96
CA LEU A 21 -5.00 8.44 -0.62
C LEU A 21 -6.08 8.12 0.42
N LEU A 22 -7.24 8.77 0.34
CA LEU A 22 -8.37 8.49 1.24
C LEU A 22 -8.97 7.10 1.00
N ASP A 23 -9.02 6.63 -0.24
CA ASP A 23 -9.48 5.28 -0.58
C ASP A 23 -8.50 4.22 -0.05
N VAL A 24 -7.20 4.41 -0.26
CA VAL A 24 -6.16 3.56 0.33
C VAL A 24 -6.28 3.54 1.85
N LEU A 25 -6.47 4.70 2.48
CA LEU A 25 -6.63 4.80 3.93
C LEU A 25 -7.90 4.09 4.44
N ASP A 26 -9.02 4.17 3.72
CA ASP A 26 -10.25 3.42 4.07
C ASP A 26 -10.03 1.91 4.00
N GLN A 27 -9.37 1.43 2.94
CA GLN A 27 -9.02 0.01 2.80
C GLN A 27 -8.13 -0.47 3.97
N GLN A 28 -7.10 0.30 4.32
CA GLN A 28 -6.20 -0.01 5.44
C GLN A 28 -6.92 0.01 6.79
N LEU A 29 -7.80 0.98 7.03
CA LEU A 29 -8.59 1.03 8.26
C LEU A 29 -9.57 -0.15 8.35
N ARG A 30 -10.22 -0.55 7.25
CA ARG A 30 -11.08 -1.75 7.23
C ARG A 30 -10.27 -3.01 7.53
N TYR A 31 -9.12 -3.18 6.88
CA TYR A 31 -8.20 -4.29 7.12
C TYR A 31 -7.80 -4.41 8.59
N LEU A 32 -7.45 -3.28 9.23
CA LEU A 32 -7.13 -3.21 10.66
C LEU A 32 -8.35 -3.47 11.54
N GLY A 33 -9.53 -2.97 11.15
CA GLY A 33 -10.78 -3.17 11.87
C GLY A 33 -11.25 -4.63 11.90
N GLU A 34 -11.15 -5.33 10.78
CA GLU A 34 -11.39 -6.79 10.68
C GLU A 34 -10.46 -7.60 11.59
N ARG A 35 -9.31 -7.01 11.95
CA ARG A 35 -8.29 -7.59 12.82
C ARG A 35 -8.39 -7.13 14.28
N GLY A 36 -9.48 -6.47 14.65
CA GLY A 36 -9.78 -6.08 16.03
C GLY A 36 -9.19 -4.73 16.46
N ALA A 37 -8.54 -3.99 15.56
CA ALA A 37 -8.06 -2.66 15.87
C ALA A 37 -9.22 -1.66 16.02
N LYS A 38 -9.08 -0.70 16.94
CA LYS A 38 -10.11 0.31 17.22
C LYS A 38 -10.08 1.45 16.18
N VAL A 39 -10.58 1.18 14.98
CA VAL A 39 -10.53 2.10 13.82
C VAL A 39 -11.78 2.98 13.64
N ALA A 40 -12.86 2.70 14.36
CA ALA A 40 -14.18 3.33 14.13
C ALA A 40 -14.17 4.86 14.26
N VAL A 41 -13.29 5.43 15.08
CA VAL A 41 -13.13 6.89 15.17
C VAL A 41 -12.54 7.49 13.90
N HIS A 42 -11.54 6.82 13.30
CA HIS A 42 -10.88 7.26 12.09
C HIS A 42 -11.78 7.08 10.85
N GLN A 43 -12.51 5.97 10.76
CA GLN A 43 -13.49 5.73 9.69
C GLN A 43 -14.59 6.79 9.63
N ARG A 44 -15.09 7.24 10.79
CA ARG A 44 -16.09 8.33 10.85
C ARG A 44 -15.54 9.67 10.34
N ASN A 45 -14.24 9.89 10.46
CA ASN A 45 -13.58 11.14 10.08
C ASN A 45 -13.13 11.16 8.61
N LEU A 46 -12.91 10.01 7.97
CA LEU A 46 -12.59 9.90 6.54
C LEU A 46 -13.54 10.70 5.64
N SER A 47 -14.85 10.56 5.88
CA SER A 47 -15.89 11.28 5.12
C SER A 47 -15.84 12.80 5.30
N LYS A 48 -15.28 13.29 6.41
CA LYS A 48 -15.08 14.71 6.69
C LYS A 48 -13.81 15.21 6.02
N TRP A 49 -12.72 14.44 6.10
CA TRP A 49 -11.45 14.78 5.45
C TRP A 49 -11.57 14.84 3.92
N GLY A 50 -12.39 13.98 3.30
CA GLY A 50 -12.66 14.01 1.86
C GLY A 50 -13.39 15.26 1.35
N ARG A 51 -13.88 16.14 2.24
CA ARG A 51 -14.48 17.42 1.88
C ARG A 51 -13.45 18.55 1.85
N VAL A 52 -12.31 18.39 2.52
CA VAL A 52 -11.26 19.42 2.62
C VAL A 52 -10.69 19.83 1.25
N PRO A 53 -10.34 18.92 0.33
CA PRO A 53 -9.83 19.29 -0.98
C PRO A 53 -10.84 20.05 -1.83
N LEU A 54 -12.14 19.72 -1.70
CA LEU A 54 -13.21 20.41 -2.42
C LEU A 54 -13.43 21.84 -1.91
N MET A 55 -13.12 22.10 -0.64
CA MET A 55 -13.24 23.43 -0.05
C MET A 55 -12.02 24.32 -0.33
N LEU A 56 -10.87 23.72 -0.66
CA LEU A 56 -9.66 24.45 -1.06
C LEU A 56 -9.79 25.10 -2.45
N ASP A 57 -10.54 24.47 -3.37
CA ASP A 57 -10.79 25.01 -4.72
C ASP A 57 -11.79 26.17 -4.72
N ILE A 58 -12.60 26.29 -3.65
CA ILE A 58 -13.66 27.31 -3.51
C ILE A 58 -13.11 28.65 -2.98
N GLY A 59 -11.85 28.75 -2.52
CA GLY A 59 -11.38 30.04 -2.01
C GLY A 59 -9.91 30.18 -1.65
N TRP A 60 -9.04 30.32 -2.66
CA TRP A 60 -8.01 31.37 -2.60
C TRP A 60 -8.56 32.73 -3.08
N SER A 61 -9.65 32.71 -3.88
CA SER A 61 -10.26 33.89 -4.52
C SER A 61 -11.56 34.37 -3.86
N ALA A 62 -12.25 33.52 -3.11
CA ALA A 62 -13.36 33.92 -2.26
C ALA A 62 -12.84 34.17 -0.85
N GLY A 63 -13.01 35.40 -0.34
CA GLY A 63 -12.63 35.77 1.01
C GLY A 63 -13.41 34.98 2.07
N VAL A 64 -12.99 33.74 2.34
CA VAL A 64 -13.39 32.98 3.52
C VAL A 64 -12.48 33.43 4.65
N GLY A 65 -12.96 34.41 5.42
CA GLY A 65 -12.20 35.16 6.41
C GLY A 65 -11.70 34.41 7.65
N ASN A 66 -11.59 33.07 7.63
CA ASN A 66 -10.82 32.34 8.64
C ASN A 66 -10.44 30.92 8.15
N PRO A 67 -9.14 30.62 7.94
CA PRO A 67 -8.64 29.27 7.62
C PRO A 67 -9.09 28.19 8.62
N GLU A 68 -9.32 28.57 9.88
CA GLU A 68 -9.80 27.69 10.95
C GLU A 68 -11.21 27.13 10.70
N HIS A 69 -11.98 27.71 9.78
CA HIS A 69 -13.31 27.21 9.39
C HIS A 69 -13.28 26.17 8.26
N VAL A 70 -12.15 26.03 7.55
CA VAL A 70 -12.00 25.07 6.45
C VAL A 70 -11.29 23.80 6.95
N VAL A 71 -10.23 23.96 7.76
CA VAL A 71 -9.54 22.88 8.47
C VAL A 71 -9.22 23.38 9.87
N THR A 72 -9.85 22.79 10.88
CA THR A 72 -9.55 23.15 12.29
C THR A 72 -8.24 22.50 12.75
N GLU A 73 -7.54 23.10 13.72
CA GLU A 73 -6.39 22.48 14.38
C GLU A 73 -6.74 21.08 14.92
N ALA A 74 -7.92 20.93 15.53
CA ALA A 74 -8.42 19.63 15.97
C ALA A 74 -8.57 18.59 14.84
N THR A 75 -8.74 19.02 13.57
CA THR A 75 -8.74 18.11 12.41
C THR A 75 -7.32 17.69 12.05
N LEU A 76 -6.35 18.60 12.13
CA LEU A 76 -4.93 18.31 11.92
C LEU A 76 -4.40 17.37 13.02
N ASP A 77 -4.72 17.63 14.29
CA ASP A 77 -4.37 16.77 15.42
C ASP A 77 -4.93 15.35 15.26
N GLN A 78 -6.12 15.21 14.68
CA GLN A 78 -6.72 13.90 14.40
C GLN A 78 -6.02 13.15 13.27
N ILE A 79 -5.53 13.87 12.25
CA ILE A 79 -4.73 13.29 11.16
C ILE A 79 -3.35 12.89 11.69
N GLU A 80 -2.73 13.74 12.51
CA GLU A 80 -1.45 13.46 13.18
C GLU A 80 -1.56 12.27 14.15
N GLY A 81 -2.62 12.21 14.94
CA GLY A 81 -2.91 11.07 15.81
C GLY A 81 -3.17 9.77 15.04
N LEU A 82 -3.80 9.85 13.87
CA LEU A 82 -3.92 8.71 12.97
C LEU A 82 -2.56 8.31 12.38
N SER A 83 -1.73 9.26 11.95
CA SER A 83 -0.38 8.98 11.45
C SER A 83 0.43 8.24 12.51
N SER A 84 0.44 8.75 13.75
CA SER A 84 1.09 8.10 14.90
C SER A 84 0.50 6.72 15.23
N PHE A 85 -0.80 6.52 14.98
CA PHE A 85 -1.43 5.22 15.18
C PHE A 85 -1.05 4.21 14.10
N LEU A 86 -0.86 4.66 12.86
CA LEU A 86 -0.48 3.87 11.70
C LEU A 86 1.02 3.58 11.66
N ASP A 87 1.83 4.42 12.31
CA ASP A 87 3.26 4.18 12.52
C ASP A 87 3.47 2.82 13.18
N GLY A 88 4.16 1.93 12.47
CA GLY A 88 4.40 0.57 12.94
C GLY A 88 3.22 -0.41 12.79
N LYS A 89 2.15 -0.03 12.07
CA LYS A 89 1.03 -0.91 11.71
C LYS A 89 0.78 -1.04 10.21
N VAL A 90 1.28 -0.09 9.42
CA VAL A 90 1.22 -0.13 7.96
C VAL A 90 2.56 -0.61 7.43
N LEU A 91 2.54 -1.41 6.38
CA LEU A 91 3.74 -1.85 5.70
C LEU A 91 4.38 -0.63 5.04
N THR A 92 5.64 -0.34 5.36
CA THR A 92 6.44 0.64 4.64
C THR A 92 7.65 -0.03 4.01
N PHE A 93 8.01 0.41 2.82
CA PHE A 93 9.21 -0.03 2.13
C PHE A 93 10.34 0.98 2.32
N ASP A 94 11.52 0.48 2.67
CA ASP A 94 12.77 1.25 2.74
C ASP A 94 13.68 0.83 1.58
N ASP A 95 14.24 1.79 0.85
CA ASP A 95 15.14 1.56 -0.29
C ASP A 95 16.38 0.74 0.08
N THR A 96 16.79 0.71 1.36
CA THR A 96 17.86 -0.20 1.82
C THR A 96 17.50 -1.69 1.63
N ARG A 97 16.22 -2.00 1.41
CA ARG A 97 15.67 -3.36 1.21
C ARG A 97 15.55 -3.77 -0.25
N LEU A 98 15.90 -2.91 -1.22
CA LEU A 98 15.88 -3.24 -2.66
C LEU A 98 16.63 -4.56 -3.01
N PRO A 99 17.81 -4.88 -2.43
CA PRO A 99 18.47 -6.16 -2.70
C PRO A 99 17.67 -7.37 -2.21
N SER A 100 16.95 -7.24 -1.09
CA SER A 100 16.08 -8.31 -0.56
C SER A 100 14.82 -8.45 -1.41
N LEU A 101 14.22 -7.34 -1.85
CA LEU A 101 13.09 -7.37 -2.76
C LEU A 101 13.45 -8.06 -4.09
N ARG A 102 14.62 -7.73 -4.67
CA ARG A 102 15.11 -8.39 -5.89
C ARG A 102 15.18 -9.91 -5.72
N ARG A 103 15.75 -10.38 -4.61
CA ARG A 103 15.85 -11.82 -4.31
C ARG A 103 14.47 -12.48 -4.22
N ILE A 104 13.51 -11.83 -3.56
CA ILE A 104 12.14 -12.35 -3.44
C ILE A 104 11.46 -12.40 -4.81
N VAL A 105 11.63 -11.37 -5.65
CA VAL A 105 11.09 -11.34 -7.02
C VAL A 105 11.64 -12.49 -7.85
N ASP A 106 12.95 -12.74 -7.78
CA ASP A 106 13.59 -13.82 -8.54
C ASP A 106 13.15 -15.21 -8.06
N GLN A 107 13.01 -15.40 -6.74
CA GLN A 107 12.50 -16.64 -6.16
C GLN A 107 11.03 -16.89 -6.50
N ALA A 108 10.21 -15.85 -6.47
CA ALA A 108 8.80 -15.94 -6.82
C ALA A 108 8.59 -16.26 -8.30
N ASP A 109 9.43 -15.72 -9.20
CA ASP A 109 9.39 -16.02 -10.63
C ASP A 109 9.76 -17.48 -10.93
N ALA A 110 10.74 -18.03 -10.21
CA ALA A 110 11.07 -19.45 -10.27
C ALA A 110 9.90 -20.32 -9.76
N LEU A 111 9.36 -20.00 -8.59
CA LEU A 111 8.22 -20.74 -8.01
C LEU A 111 6.97 -20.69 -8.90
N LEU A 112 6.72 -19.55 -9.56
CA LEU A 112 5.61 -19.38 -10.51
C LEU A 112 5.79 -20.19 -11.80
N THR A 113 7.04 -20.48 -12.18
CA THR A 113 7.36 -21.35 -13.32
C THR A 113 7.14 -22.81 -12.96
N ASP A 114 7.44 -23.18 -11.71
CA ASP A 114 7.36 -24.53 -11.19
C ASP A 114 5.95 -24.93 -10.69
N ASP A 115 5.02 -23.98 -10.57
CA ASP A 115 3.65 -24.20 -10.10
C ASP A 115 2.60 -24.10 -11.22
N PRO A 116 2.28 -25.20 -11.92
CA PRO A 116 1.26 -25.21 -12.98
C PRO A 116 -0.18 -25.22 -12.44
N HIS A 117 -0.37 -25.38 -11.12
CA HIS A 117 -1.68 -25.56 -10.51
C HIS A 117 -2.35 -24.26 -10.06
N LEU A 118 -1.63 -23.14 -10.11
CA LEU A 118 -2.18 -21.83 -9.79
C LEU A 118 -3.34 -21.46 -10.72
N ASP A 119 -4.30 -20.73 -10.15
CA ASP A 119 -5.33 -20.07 -10.94
C ASP A 119 -4.68 -19.23 -12.07
N PRO A 120 -5.07 -19.40 -13.35
CA PRO A 120 -4.44 -18.71 -14.46
C PRO A 120 -4.49 -17.17 -14.35
N THR A 121 -5.55 -16.64 -13.74
CA THR A 121 -5.71 -15.18 -13.52
C THR A 121 -4.71 -14.70 -12.50
N LEU A 122 -4.58 -15.41 -11.36
CA LEU A 122 -3.60 -15.12 -10.33
C LEU A 122 -2.16 -15.27 -10.85
N ALA A 123 -1.87 -16.32 -11.62
CA ALA A 123 -0.57 -16.53 -12.23
C ALA A 123 -0.22 -15.39 -13.20
N SER A 124 -1.17 -14.96 -14.04
CA SER A 124 -0.97 -13.81 -14.93
C SER A 124 -0.77 -12.51 -14.15
N TYR A 125 -1.49 -12.32 -13.05
CA TYR A 125 -1.35 -11.15 -12.20
C TYR A 125 0.03 -11.09 -11.55
N LEU A 126 0.48 -12.21 -10.97
CA LEU A 126 1.82 -12.35 -10.40
C LEU A 126 2.92 -12.06 -11.42
N ARG A 127 2.84 -12.62 -12.64
CA ARG A 127 3.83 -12.32 -13.71
C ARG A 127 3.92 -10.83 -14.01
N ARG A 128 2.78 -10.15 -14.12
CA ARG A 128 2.74 -8.70 -14.40
C ARG A 128 3.33 -7.89 -13.24
N LEU A 129 2.99 -8.24 -12.01
CA LEU A 129 3.48 -7.56 -10.82
C LEU A 129 5.00 -7.75 -10.66
N LEU A 130 5.50 -8.98 -10.80
CA LEU A 130 6.93 -9.29 -10.74
C LEU A 130 7.70 -8.57 -11.86
N ALA A 131 7.17 -8.54 -13.08
CA ALA A 131 7.80 -7.83 -14.19
C ALA A 131 7.86 -6.31 -13.96
N ALA A 132 6.80 -5.70 -13.42
CA ALA A 132 6.78 -4.28 -13.10
C ALA A 132 7.83 -3.93 -12.03
N ILE A 133 7.91 -4.73 -10.96
CA ILE A 133 8.90 -4.53 -9.89
C ILE A 133 10.31 -4.74 -10.43
N ARG A 134 10.56 -5.79 -11.22
CA ARG A 134 11.87 -6.05 -11.83
C ARG A 134 12.30 -4.89 -12.73
N SER A 135 11.40 -4.38 -13.57
CA SER A 135 11.66 -3.21 -14.41
C SER A 135 12.01 -1.97 -13.59
N ALA A 136 11.33 -1.73 -12.47
CA ALA A 136 11.64 -0.62 -11.58
C ALA A 136 12.98 -0.78 -10.85
N LEU A 137 13.35 -2.02 -10.51
CA LEU A 137 14.62 -2.35 -9.87
C LEU A 137 15.81 -2.25 -10.84
N ASP A 138 15.59 -2.47 -12.14
CA ASP A 138 16.62 -2.46 -13.18
C ASP A 138 16.89 -1.06 -13.75
N ASP A 139 15.90 -0.15 -13.70
CA ASP A 139 16.01 1.23 -14.18
C ASP A 139 15.93 2.22 -13.01
N GLU A 140 17.03 2.91 -12.71
CA GLU A 140 17.11 3.88 -11.61
C GLU A 140 16.12 5.05 -11.76
N ALA A 141 15.83 5.50 -12.99
CA ALA A 141 14.87 6.58 -13.23
C ALA A 141 13.44 6.10 -13.00
N ALA A 142 13.10 4.89 -13.46
CA ALA A 142 11.80 4.27 -13.21
C ALA A 142 11.61 3.93 -11.71
N GLY A 143 12.65 3.40 -11.07
CA GLY A 143 12.65 3.02 -9.67
C GLY A 143 12.34 4.18 -8.71
N ARG A 144 12.88 5.37 -8.98
CA ARG A 144 12.60 6.57 -8.15
C ARG A 144 11.13 7.02 -8.16
N LEU A 145 10.38 6.68 -9.19
CA LEU A 145 8.96 7.02 -9.33
C LEU A 145 8.04 5.83 -8.98
N PHE A 146 8.61 4.67 -8.69
CA PHE A 146 7.87 3.45 -8.45
C PHE A 146 7.41 3.35 -6.99
N ASP A 147 6.13 3.03 -6.78
CA ASP A 147 5.57 2.83 -5.45
C ASP A 147 5.88 1.41 -4.95
N TYR A 148 7.11 1.22 -4.42
CA TYR A 148 7.54 -0.06 -3.87
C TYR A 148 6.71 -0.53 -2.69
N THR A 149 6.17 0.40 -1.90
CA THR A 149 5.33 0.05 -0.74
C THR A 149 4.07 -0.65 -1.22
N SER A 150 3.32 -0.02 -2.12
CA SER A 150 2.11 -0.62 -2.69
C SER A 150 2.41 -1.92 -3.43
N ALA A 151 3.51 -2.00 -4.17
CA ALA A 151 3.89 -3.21 -4.89
C ALA A 151 4.21 -4.39 -3.95
N VAL A 152 4.86 -4.14 -2.82
CA VAL A 152 5.16 -5.16 -1.80
C VAL A 152 3.89 -5.62 -1.07
N GLU A 153 2.96 -4.72 -0.76
CA GLU A 153 1.65 -5.08 -0.22
C GLU A 153 0.87 -5.99 -1.18
N GLN A 154 0.84 -5.61 -2.46
CA GLN A 154 0.20 -6.41 -3.51
C GLN A 154 0.85 -7.78 -3.66
N LEU A 155 2.19 -7.88 -3.56
CA LEU A 155 2.90 -9.16 -3.58
C LEU A 155 2.53 -10.02 -2.37
N LEU A 156 2.46 -9.43 -1.17
CA LEU A 156 2.09 -10.15 0.04
C LEU A 156 0.70 -10.80 -0.10
N VAL A 157 -0.28 -10.03 -0.55
CA VAL A 157 -1.65 -10.51 -0.79
C VAL A 157 -1.65 -11.60 -1.87
N ALA A 158 -0.94 -11.38 -2.97
CA ALA A 158 -0.87 -12.35 -4.07
C ALA A 158 -0.21 -13.67 -3.65
N PHE A 159 0.84 -13.63 -2.84
CA PHE A 159 1.50 -14.82 -2.31
C PHE A 159 0.63 -15.58 -1.31
N GLN A 160 -0.14 -14.87 -0.48
CA GLN A 160 -1.12 -15.51 0.40
C GLN A 160 -2.24 -16.19 -0.40
N ALA A 161 -2.75 -15.53 -1.45
CA ALA A 161 -3.74 -16.13 -2.34
C ALA A 161 -3.17 -17.35 -3.09
N ALA A 162 -1.91 -17.26 -3.54
CA ALA A 162 -1.20 -18.34 -4.21
C ALA A 162 -1.04 -19.54 -3.26
N ALA A 163 -0.66 -19.31 -2.01
CA ALA A 163 -0.57 -20.37 -1.00
C ALA A 163 -1.90 -21.11 -0.78
N GLU A 164 -3.05 -20.45 -0.90
CA GLU A 164 -4.34 -21.11 -0.71
C GLU A 164 -4.85 -21.84 -1.95
N THR A 165 -4.34 -21.50 -3.14
CA THR A 165 -4.79 -22.05 -4.43
C THR A 165 -3.78 -22.95 -5.14
N ALA A 166 -2.52 -22.93 -4.70
CA ALA A 166 -1.44 -23.74 -5.24
C ALA A 166 -1.60 -25.25 -4.96
N GLY A 167 -0.88 -26.06 -5.75
CA GLY A 167 -0.73 -27.49 -5.50
C GLY A 167 -0.13 -27.76 -4.10
N PRO A 168 -0.42 -28.92 -3.48
CA PRO A 168 0.08 -29.27 -2.14
C PRO A 168 1.60 -29.13 -1.99
N GLU A 169 2.34 -29.45 -3.03
CA GLU A 169 3.80 -29.38 -3.12
C GLU A 169 4.36 -27.95 -3.12
N ASN A 170 3.61 -26.97 -3.64
CA ASN A 170 4.06 -25.58 -3.81
C ASN A 170 3.46 -24.63 -2.76
N LYS A 171 2.41 -25.05 -2.06
CA LYS A 171 1.72 -24.29 -1.01
C LYS A 171 2.68 -23.71 0.05
N GLU A 172 3.63 -24.51 0.53
CA GLU A 172 4.59 -24.05 1.54
C GLU A 172 5.62 -23.07 0.95
N GLY A 173 5.98 -23.23 -0.32
CA GLY A 173 6.82 -22.27 -1.05
C GLY A 173 6.19 -20.88 -1.08
N TRP A 174 4.90 -20.79 -1.40
CA TRP A 174 4.17 -19.52 -1.43
C TRP A 174 4.01 -18.89 -0.04
N ARG A 175 3.77 -19.70 0.99
CA ARG A 175 3.77 -19.22 2.40
C ARG A 175 5.12 -18.67 2.81
N SER A 176 6.19 -19.34 2.42
CA SER A 176 7.56 -18.87 2.68
C SER A 176 7.82 -17.54 1.99
N MET A 177 7.38 -17.34 0.74
CA MET A 177 7.49 -16.05 0.05
C MET A 177 6.76 -14.92 0.79
N ALA A 178 5.52 -15.16 1.22
CA ALA A 178 4.76 -14.19 2.03
C ALA A 178 5.49 -13.83 3.33
N LYS A 179 6.07 -14.83 4.02
CA LYS A 179 6.85 -14.62 5.25
C LYS A 179 8.12 -13.80 5.00
N GLN A 180 8.82 -14.05 3.89
CA GLN A 180 10.03 -13.30 3.54
C GLN A 180 9.77 -11.82 3.28
N ILE A 181 8.60 -11.46 2.72
CA ILE A 181 8.20 -10.07 2.60
C ILE A 181 8.11 -9.42 3.98
N VAL A 182 7.42 -10.07 4.92
CA VAL A 182 7.19 -9.50 6.26
C VAL A 182 8.49 -9.39 7.07
N VAL A 183 9.39 -10.35 6.97
CA VAL A 183 10.65 -10.36 7.74
C VAL A 183 11.76 -9.54 7.08
N GLY A 184 11.83 -9.58 5.74
CA GLY A 184 12.98 -9.09 4.98
C GLY A 184 12.80 -7.70 4.38
N VAL A 185 11.56 -7.29 4.13
CA VAL A 185 11.24 -6.12 3.30
C VAL A 185 10.31 -5.13 3.99
N ALA A 186 9.31 -5.60 4.72
CA ALA A 186 8.37 -4.74 5.43
C ALA A 186 9.04 -4.09 6.66
N VAL A 187 9.03 -2.76 6.71
CA VAL A 187 9.20 -2.00 7.95
C VAL A 187 7.80 -1.69 8.49
N GLY A 188 7.60 -1.78 9.81
CA GLY A 188 6.34 -1.39 10.42
C GLY A 188 5.24 -2.45 10.48
N LEU A 189 5.56 -3.74 10.33
CA LEU A 189 4.69 -4.82 10.79
C LEU A 189 5.09 -5.19 12.23
N GLY A 190 4.51 -4.50 13.21
CA GLY A 190 4.72 -4.81 14.63
C GLY A 190 4.37 -6.26 15.01
N ILE A 191 4.60 -6.62 16.28
CA ILE A 191 4.45 -7.97 16.89
C ILE A 191 3.12 -8.68 16.52
N GLU A 192 2.06 -7.92 16.20
CA GLU A 192 0.76 -8.42 15.76
C GLU A 192 0.80 -9.14 14.39
N ALA A 193 1.64 -8.73 13.45
CA ALA A 193 1.83 -9.44 12.18
C ALA A 193 2.56 -10.77 12.35
N GLY A 194 3.50 -10.85 13.31
CA GLY A 194 4.14 -12.11 13.71
C GLY A 194 3.11 -13.13 14.24
N LYS A 195 2.16 -12.66 15.06
CA LYS A 195 1.03 -13.48 15.51
C LYS A 195 0.07 -13.88 14.37
N MET A 196 -0.19 -12.99 13.41
CA MET A 196 -1.08 -13.29 12.27
C MET A 196 -0.49 -14.30 11.28
N LEU A 197 0.83 -14.44 11.22
CA LEU A 197 1.53 -15.34 10.30
C LEU A 197 2.02 -16.63 10.97
N GLY A 198 1.59 -16.91 12.20
CA GLY A 198 2.03 -18.08 12.96
C GLY A 198 3.54 -18.08 13.25
N ILE A 199 4.18 -16.91 13.22
CA ILE A 199 5.57 -16.74 13.65
C ILE A 199 5.51 -16.54 15.16
N GLU A 200 5.27 -17.62 15.90
CA GLU A 200 5.54 -17.62 17.33
C GLU A 200 7.02 -17.33 17.51
N SER A 201 7.33 -16.22 18.17
CA SER A 201 8.67 -15.92 18.64
C SER A 201 9.04 -17.02 19.65
N ALA A 202 9.78 -18.03 19.18
CA ALA A 202 10.46 -18.96 20.05
C ALA A 202 11.38 -18.14 20.97
N SER A 203 11.00 -18.10 22.25
CA SER A 203 11.84 -17.64 23.35
C SER A 203 12.80 -18.77 23.75
#